data_AF-A0A350I031-F1
#
_entry.id   AF-A0A350I031-F1
#
_cell.length_a   1.000
_cell.length_b   1.000
_cell.length_c   1.000
_cell.angle_alpha   90.00
_cell.angle_beta   90.00
_cell.angle_gamma   90.00
#
_symmetry.space_group_name_H-M   'P 1'
#
loop_
_entity.id
_entity.type
_entity.pdbx_description
1 polymer ?
#
loop_
_entity_poly.entity_id
_entity_poly.type
_entity_poly.pdbx_seq_one_letter_code
_entity_poly.pdbx_strand_id
1 'polypeptide(L)'
;MNRGKPIRKKEMNRRQFLKCNLSTMALGAVGFPAVVSSSSPNSKLNIAVIGVGGRGGHNMGQMGGENIVALCDVNQHHLDVAKKKHPSAKTYKDFREFYADDQDYDAVVVSTTEHTHAFATLPALKRRKHVYCEKPLTRDVHEARIITEAAAKAGVATQMGTQIHAGDNYRRVVELIQSGAIGQVSEVHVWVSRAWGWQGKSEAEAHRDLVWSHARPAGRKPAPDHVDWDLWLGPAPWRPYHDIYFPGPKWYRWWDFGNGTMSDLGSHFNDLPLWALKLEAPKTVEAWGPPPH
;
A
#
# COMPACT_ATOMS: atom_id res chain seq x y z
N MET A 1 0.94 9.98 72.48
CA MET A 1 0.81 8.76 71.66
C MET A 1 -0.55 8.77 70.97
N ASN A 2 -0.61 8.98 69.65
CA ASN A 2 -1.86 8.86 68.90
C ASN A 2 -1.52 8.20 67.54
N ARG A 3 -1.90 6.93 67.37
CA ARG A 3 -1.59 6.14 66.16
C ARG A 3 -2.66 6.40 65.10
N GLY A 4 -2.28 7.04 64.00
CA GLY A 4 -3.14 7.20 62.82
C GLY A 4 -3.46 5.86 62.15
N LYS A 5 -4.72 5.66 61.76
CA LYS A 5 -5.18 4.50 60.98
C LYS A 5 -4.70 4.60 59.53
N PRO A 6 -4.38 3.49 58.85
CA PRO A 6 -3.94 3.51 57.45
C PRO A 6 -5.13 3.68 56.49
N ILE A 7 -4.96 4.52 55.47
CA ILE A 7 -5.90 4.70 54.36
C ILE A 7 -5.75 3.50 53.41
N ARG A 8 -6.80 2.69 53.23
CA ARG A 8 -6.83 1.63 52.22
C ARG A 8 -6.93 2.25 50.82
N LYS A 9 -5.95 2.00 49.95
CA LYS A 9 -6.08 2.22 48.50
C LYS A 9 -7.15 1.25 47.96
N LYS A 10 -8.22 1.78 47.36
CA LYS A 10 -9.15 0.97 46.56
C LYS A 10 -8.47 0.68 45.22
N GLU A 11 -8.08 -0.57 45.00
CA GLU A 11 -7.67 -1.02 43.67
C GLU A 11 -8.90 -1.06 42.75
N MET A 12 -8.79 -0.33 41.64
CA MET A 12 -9.81 -0.28 40.59
C MET A 12 -9.71 -1.56 39.76
N ASN A 13 -10.72 -2.41 39.82
CA ASN A 13 -10.69 -3.69 39.11
C ASN A 13 -11.04 -3.48 37.62
N ARG A 14 -10.43 -4.25 36.70
CA ARG A 14 -10.54 -4.10 35.22
C ARG A 14 -11.99 -4.00 34.70
N ARG A 15 -12.96 -4.59 35.40
CA ARG A 15 -14.39 -4.51 35.07
C ARG A 15 -15.02 -3.13 35.30
N GLN A 16 -14.49 -2.32 36.22
CA GLN A 16 -14.95 -0.95 36.46
C GLN A 16 -14.39 0.01 35.41
N PHE A 17 -13.16 -0.22 34.93
CA PHE A 17 -12.59 0.54 33.82
C PHE A 17 -13.39 0.36 32.52
N LEU A 18 -13.81 -0.88 32.22
CA LEU A 18 -14.63 -1.19 31.05
C LEU A 18 -16.06 -0.61 31.13
N LYS A 19 -16.60 -0.38 32.33
CA LYS A 19 -17.91 0.26 32.52
C LYS A 19 -17.86 1.79 32.49
N CYS A 20 -16.68 2.40 32.65
CA CYS A 20 -16.52 3.85 32.72
C CYS A 20 -16.47 4.56 31.34
N ASN A 21 -16.36 3.81 30.24
CA ASN A 21 -16.25 4.40 28.90
C ASN A 21 -17.60 4.66 28.19
N LEU A 22 -18.74 4.41 28.83
CA LEU A 22 -20.06 4.56 28.19
C LEU A 22 -20.80 5.87 28.50
N SER A 23 -20.25 6.75 29.34
CA SER A 23 -21.02 7.92 29.84
C SER A 23 -20.32 9.29 29.71
N THR A 24 -19.21 9.41 28.98
CA THR A 24 -18.54 10.71 28.74
C THR A 24 -17.89 10.79 27.36
N MET A 25 -18.70 10.83 26.30
CA MET A 25 -18.31 11.43 25.02
C MET A 25 -19.51 12.17 24.40
N ALA A 26 -19.86 13.31 25.01
CA ALA A 26 -20.56 14.37 24.30
C ALA A 26 -19.49 15.33 23.76
N LEU A 27 -19.57 15.63 22.46
CA LEU A 27 -18.77 16.56 21.65
C LEU A 27 -17.49 15.98 21.03
N GLY A 28 -17.59 15.61 19.74
CA GLY A 28 -16.45 15.65 18.82
C GLY A 28 -15.88 14.33 18.31
N ALA A 29 -16.70 13.44 17.75
CA ALA A 29 -16.24 12.46 16.75
C ALA A 29 -17.44 11.93 15.96
N VAL A 30 -17.63 12.42 14.73
CA VAL A 30 -18.41 11.67 13.74
C VAL A 30 -17.51 10.53 13.23
N GLY A 31 -17.20 9.60 14.13
CA GLY A 31 -16.55 8.34 13.81
C GLY A 31 -17.66 7.39 13.40
N PHE A 32 -17.90 7.25 12.10
CA PHE A 32 -18.70 6.14 11.59
C PHE A 32 -18.05 4.84 12.10
N PRO A 33 -18.74 4.00 12.90
CA PRO A 33 -18.28 2.65 13.06
C PRO A 33 -18.53 1.99 11.70
N ALA A 34 -17.45 1.80 10.94
CA ALA A 34 -17.43 0.76 9.93
C ALA A 34 -17.75 -0.53 10.69
N VAL A 35 -19.02 -0.93 10.68
CA VAL A 35 -19.44 -2.23 11.18
C VAL A 35 -18.79 -3.23 10.24
N VAL A 36 -17.57 -3.63 10.57
CA VAL A 36 -17.06 -4.92 10.14
C VAL A 36 -18.06 -5.90 10.71
N SER A 37 -18.84 -6.57 9.87
CA SER A 37 -19.70 -7.66 10.31
C SER A 37 -18.82 -8.85 10.69
N SER A 38 -17.97 -8.70 11.71
CA SER A 38 -17.31 -9.84 12.33
C SER A 38 -18.34 -10.45 13.30
N SER A 39 -18.91 -11.56 12.89
CA SER A 39 -19.89 -12.32 13.68
C SER A 39 -19.32 -12.90 14.99
N SER A 40 -18.05 -12.63 15.30
CA SER A 40 -17.33 -12.96 16.53
C SER A 40 -15.90 -12.41 16.42
N PRO A 41 -15.26 -11.94 17.52
CA PRO A 41 -13.83 -11.57 17.56
C PRO A 41 -12.86 -12.68 17.11
N ASN A 42 -13.34 -13.92 17.00
CA ASN A 42 -12.56 -15.08 16.51
C ASN A 42 -12.87 -15.43 15.04
N SER A 43 -13.71 -14.66 14.34
CA SER A 43 -14.03 -14.93 12.93
C SER A 43 -12.89 -14.46 12.05
N LYS A 44 -12.46 -15.34 11.15
CA LYS A 44 -11.45 -15.03 10.13
C LYS A 44 -12.08 -14.22 9.00
N LEU A 45 -11.33 -13.27 8.47
CA LEU A 45 -11.67 -12.52 7.27
C LEU A 45 -11.45 -13.40 6.03
N ASN A 46 -12.36 -13.28 5.07
CA ASN A 46 -12.21 -13.77 3.72
C ASN A 46 -11.48 -12.70 2.90
N ILE A 47 -10.26 -13.00 2.46
CA ILE A 47 -9.38 -12.06 1.77
C ILE A 47 -9.15 -12.51 0.32
N ALA A 48 -9.30 -11.58 -0.60
CA ALA A 48 -8.88 -11.74 -1.98
C ALA A 48 -7.55 -11.00 -2.21
N VAL A 49 -6.67 -11.57 -3.04
CA VAL A 49 -5.33 -11.01 -3.30
C VAL A 49 -5.16 -10.81 -4.80
N ILE A 50 -4.86 -9.58 -5.21
CA ILE A 50 -4.66 -9.16 -6.60
C ILE A 50 -3.20 -8.75 -6.77
N GLY A 51 -2.46 -9.50 -7.59
CA GLY A 51 -1.00 -9.54 -7.60
C GLY A 51 -0.51 -10.46 -6.49
N VAL A 52 -0.11 -11.69 -6.83
CA VAL A 52 0.25 -12.75 -5.87
C VAL A 52 1.72 -13.16 -5.94
N GLY A 53 2.46 -12.64 -6.93
CA GLY A 53 3.91 -12.75 -7.00
C GLY A 53 4.64 -11.78 -6.05
N GLY A 54 5.97 -11.86 -6.00
CA GLY A 54 6.86 -10.88 -5.34
C GLY A 54 6.33 -10.34 -4.01
N ARG A 55 5.94 -9.05 -4.01
CA ARG A 55 5.41 -8.34 -2.83
C ARG A 55 4.06 -8.88 -2.36
N GLY A 56 3.14 -9.19 -3.28
CA GLY A 56 1.86 -9.82 -2.95
C GLY A 56 2.03 -11.17 -2.27
N GLY A 57 2.99 -11.97 -2.74
CA GLY A 57 3.39 -13.24 -2.10
C GLY A 57 3.88 -13.07 -0.67
N HIS A 58 4.65 -12.01 -0.41
CA HIS A 58 5.08 -11.66 0.95
C HIS A 58 3.89 -11.20 1.82
N ASN A 59 3.03 -10.32 1.29
CA ASN A 59 1.84 -9.84 2.00
C ASN A 59 0.94 -11.00 2.42
N MET A 60 0.67 -11.95 1.52
CA MET A 60 -0.09 -13.16 1.84
C MET A 60 0.53 -13.96 3.00
N GLY A 61 1.86 -14.06 3.02
CA GLY A 61 2.58 -14.72 4.12
C GLY A 61 2.46 -14.01 5.47
N GLN A 62 2.07 -12.72 5.50
CA GLN A 62 1.86 -11.94 6.72
C GLN A 62 0.41 -11.98 7.22
N MET A 63 -0.54 -12.50 6.42
CA MET A 63 -1.97 -12.61 6.78
C MET A 63 -2.27 -13.90 7.59
N GLY A 64 -1.28 -14.39 8.34
CA GLY A 64 -1.33 -15.67 9.01
C GLY A 64 -2.56 -15.80 9.91
N GLY A 65 -3.47 -16.71 9.55
CA GLY A 65 -4.70 -16.95 10.28
C GLY A 65 -5.96 -16.65 9.48
N GLU A 66 -5.92 -15.79 8.47
CA GLU A 66 -7.09 -15.41 7.67
C GLU A 66 -7.39 -16.38 6.53
N ASN A 67 -8.59 -16.30 5.94
CA ASN A 67 -9.00 -17.14 4.83
C ASN A 67 -8.65 -16.47 3.50
N ILE A 68 -7.71 -17.02 2.73
CA ILE A 68 -7.50 -16.56 1.35
C ILE A 68 -8.50 -17.27 0.44
N VAL A 69 -9.48 -16.52 -0.09
CA VAL A 69 -10.60 -17.07 -0.86
C VAL A 69 -10.46 -16.85 -2.37
N ALA A 70 -9.67 -15.85 -2.78
CA ALA A 70 -9.41 -15.56 -4.18
C ALA A 70 -7.98 -15.10 -4.43
N LEU A 71 -7.41 -15.53 -5.55
CA LEU A 71 -6.07 -15.19 -6.04
C LEU A 71 -6.20 -14.66 -7.47
N CYS A 72 -5.65 -13.49 -7.74
CA CYS A 72 -5.68 -12.89 -9.07
C CYS A 72 -4.28 -12.46 -9.50
N ASP A 73 -3.78 -12.94 -10.64
CA ASP A 73 -2.50 -12.50 -11.20
C ASP A 73 -2.45 -12.78 -12.70
N VAL A 74 -1.90 -11.84 -13.46
CA VAL A 74 -1.71 -11.97 -14.92
C VAL A 74 -0.61 -12.99 -15.26
N ASN A 75 0.22 -13.38 -14.28
CA ASN A 75 1.26 -14.39 -14.40
C ASN A 75 0.81 -15.73 -13.82
N GLN A 76 0.64 -16.73 -14.69
CA GLN A 76 0.19 -18.08 -14.32
C GLN A 76 1.16 -18.77 -13.35
N HIS A 77 2.48 -18.57 -13.48
CA HIS A 77 3.43 -19.18 -12.55
C HIS A 77 3.24 -18.65 -11.12
N HIS A 78 2.92 -17.36 -10.96
CA HIS A 78 2.60 -16.79 -9.64
C HIS A 78 1.30 -17.39 -9.08
N LEU A 79 0.25 -17.50 -9.92
CA LEU A 79 -1.00 -18.15 -9.53
C LEU A 79 -0.76 -19.59 -9.06
N ASP A 80 0.01 -20.39 -9.80
CA ASP A 80 0.27 -21.79 -9.47
C ASP A 80 0.99 -21.94 -8.12
N VAL A 81 1.98 -21.07 -7.85
CA VAL A 81 2.69 -21.04 -6.57
C VAL A 81 1.77 -20.63 -5.42
N ALA A 82 0.92 -19.62 -5.62
CA ALA A 82 -0.03 -19.18 -4.61
C ALA A 82 -1.14 -20.21 -4.34
N LYS A 83 -1.68 -20.84 -5.40
CA LYS A 83 -2.71 -21.88 -5.33
C LYS A 83 -2.24 -23.13 -4.59
N LYS A 84 -0.95 -23.49 -4.71
CA LYS A 84 -0.35 -24.57 -3.90
C LYS A 84 -0.40 -24.28 -2.39
N LYS A 85 -0.27 -23.01 -2.00
CA LYS A 85 -0.36 -22.59 -0.58
C LYS A 85 -1.80 -22.41 -0.11
N HIS A 86 -2.70 -22.04 -1.03
CA HIS A 86 -4.11 -21.79 -0.75
C HIS A 86 -5.00 -22.59 -1.72
N PRO A 87 -5.08 -23.93 -1.56
CA PRO A 87 -5.72 -24.82 -2.54
C PRO A 87 -7.22 -24.58 -2.69
N SER A 88 -7.89 -24.02 -1.68
CA SER A 88 -9.32 -23.66 -1.74
C SER A 88 -9.59 -22.35 -2.47
N ALA A 89 -8.61 -21.46 -2.66
CA ALA A 89 -8.82 -20.13 -3.21
C ALA A 89 -9.14 -20.20 -4.71
N LYS A 90 -10.20 -19.52 -5.17
CA LYS A 90 -10.51 -19.42 -6.60
C LYS A 90 -9.47 -18.54 -7.31
N THR A 91 -9.10 -18.90 -8.53
CA THR A 91 -8.04 -18.20 -9.27
C THR A 91 -8.60 -17.41 -10.45
N TYR A 92 -8.06 -16.23 -10.67
CA TYR A 92 -8.43 -15.32 -11.75
C TYR A 92 -7.17 -14.79 -12.44
N LYS A 93 -7.22 -14.53 -13.74
CA LYS A 93 -6.14 -13.81 -14.44
C LYS A 93 -6.40 -12.32 -14.50
N ASP A 94 -7.67 -11.95 -14.63
CA ASP A 94 -8.15 -10.59 -14.73
C ASP A 94 -8.94 -10.19 -13.49
N PHE A 95 -8.57 -9.07 -12.86
CA PHE A 95 -9.29 -8.60 -11.67
C PHE A 95 -10.73 -8.16 -12.00
N ARG A 96 -11.03 -7.83 -13.26
CA ARG A 96 -12.39 -7.52 -13.71
C ARG A 96 -13.30 -8.74 -13.62
N GLU A 97 -12.77 -9.91 -13.97
CA GLU A 97 -13.47 -11.19 -13.81
C GLU A 97 -13.68 -11.50 -12.33
N PHE A 98 -12.65 -11.32 -11.50
CA PHE A 98 -12.78 -11.47 -10.05
C PHE A 98 -13.90 -10.58 -9.48
N TYR A 99 -13.97 -9.30 -9.86
CA TYR A 99 -15.01 -8.39 -9.39
C TYR A 99 -16.39 -8.62 -10.01
N ALA A 100 -16.47 -9.33 -11.14
CA ALA A 100 -17.74 -9.73 -11.76
C ALA A 100 -18.29 -11.03 -11.17
N ASP A 101 -17.45 -11.79 -10.45
CA ASP A 101 -17.84 -13.01 -9.74
C ASP A 101 -18.58 -12.68 -8.44
N ASP A 102 -19.52 -13.55 -8.04
CA ASP A 102 -20.26 -13.45 -6.78
C ASP A 102 -19.45 -14.05 -5.61
N GLN A 103 -18.12 -13.93 -5.66
CA GLN A 103 -17.23 -14.40 -4.62
C GLN A 103 -17.48 -13.60 -3.34
N ASP A 104 -17.74 -14.29 -2.22
CA ASP A 104 -17.81 -13.64 -0.92
C ASP A 104 -16.41 -13.39 -0.36
N TYR A 105 -16.12 -12.14 -0.01
CA TYR A 105 -14.86 -11.67 0.58
C TYR A 105 -15.09 -10.38 1.39
N ASP A 106 -14.29 -10.16 2.43
CA ASP A 106 -14.34 -9.00 3.31
C ASP A 106 -13.35 -7.90 2.90
N ALA A 107 -12.18 -8.32 2.42
CA ALA A 107 -11.07 -7.43 2.11
C ALA A 107 -10.36 -7.82 0.81
N VAL A 108 -9.73 -6.83 0.17
CA VAL A 108 -8.78 -7.06 -0.92
C VAL A 108 -7.39 -6.58 -0.53
N VAL A 109 -6.39 -7.33 -0.97
CA VAL A 109 -4.99 -6.90 -0.95
C VAL A 109 -4.55 -6.70 -2.39
N VAL A 110 -4.26 -5.46 -2.74
CA VAL A 110 -3.79 -5.06 -4.06
C VAL A 110 -2.27 -4.91 -3.99
N SER A 111 -1.55 -5.71 -4.77
CA SER A 111 -0.09 -5.74 -4.87
C SER A 111 0.35 -5.88 -6.32
N THR A 112 -0.41 -5.27 -7.23
CA THR A 112 -0.10 -5.24 -8.67
C THR A 112 1.04 -4.26 -8.98
N THR A 113 1.15 -3.84 -10.24
CA THR A 113 2.03 -2.74 -10.63
C THR A 113 1.33 -1.40 -10.40
N GLU A 114 2.10 -0.32 -10.27
CA GLU A 114 1.60 1.01 -9.87
C GLU A 114 0.52 1.54 -10.80
N HIS A 115 0.68 1.38 -12.13
CA HIS A 115 -0.30 1.82 -13.12
C HIS A 115 -1.65 1.09 -13.07
N THR A 116 -1.77 -0.03 -12.37
CA THR A 116 -3.04 -0.76 -12.20
C THR A 116 -3.63 -0.65 -10.80
N HIS A 117 -2.92 -0.06 -9.82
CA HIS A 117 -3.37 -0.02 -8.42
C HIS A 117 -4.73 0.65 -8.23
N ALA A 118 -4.94 1.83 -8.82
CA ALA A 118 -6.20 2.55 -8.70
C ALA A 118 -7.38 1.75 -9.29
N PHE A 119 -7.14 1.09 -10.42
CA PHE A 119 -8.13 0.30 -11.15
C PHE A 119 -8.50 -0.99 -10.42
N ALA A 120 -7.56 -1.62 -9.72
CA ALA A 120 -7.82 -2.75 -8.84
C ALA A 120 -8.45 -2.31 -7.52
N THR A 121 -8.10 -1.14 -6.98
CA THR A 121 -8.58 -0.68 -5.67
C THR A 121 -10.02 -0.14 -5.71
N LEU A 122 -10.33 0.70 -6.69
CA LEU A 122 -11.61 1.41 -6.77
C LEU A 122 -12.85 0.48 -6.76
N PRO A 123 -12.88 -0.65 -7.49
CA PRO A 123 -14.01 -1.56 -7.47
C PRO A 123 -14.31 -2.17 -6.09
N ALA A 124 -13.28 -2.41 -5.27
CA ALA A 124 -13.45 -2.90 -3.91
C ALA A 124 -14.04 -1.82 -2.98
N LEU A 125 -13.55 -0.58 -3.08
CA LEU A 125 -14.11 0.55 -2.33
C LEU A 125 -15.58 0.81 -2.69
N LYS A 126 -15.92 0.76 -3.99
CA LYS A 126 -17.31 0.89 -4.46
C LYS A 126 -18.23 -0.22 -3.91
N ARG A 127 -17.69 -1.40 -3.65
CA ARG A 127 -18.38 -2.54 -3.01
C ARG A 127 -18.32 -2.49 -1.47
N ARG A 128 -17.77 -1.42 -0.89
CA ARG A 128 -17.54 -1.26 0.56
C ARG A 128 -16.78 -2.43 1.17
N LYS A 129 -15.70 -2.86 0.50
CA LYS A 129 -14.78 -3.89 0.97
C LYS A 129 -13.51 -3.24 1.50
N HIS A 130 -12.92 -3.82 2.55
CA HIS A 130 -11.67 -3.32 3.13
C HIS A 130 -10.54 -3.41 2.10
N VAL A 131 -9.59 -2.48 2.14
CA VAL A 131 -8.49 -2.45 1.16
C VAL A 131 -7.15 -2.28 1.85
N TYR A 132 -6.23 -3.20 1.56
CA TYR A 132 -4.81 -2.92 1.63
C TYR A 132 -4.28 -2.74 0.21
N CYS A 133 -3.65 -1.61 -0.11
CA CYS A 133 -3.00 -1.41 -1.40
C CYS A 133 -1.51 -1.16 -1.18
N GLU A 134 -0.65 -1.86 -1.90
CA GLU A 134 0.77 -1.60 -1.88
C GLU A 134 1.10 -0.16 -2.30
N LYS A 135 2.24 0.30 -1.82
CA LYS A 135 2.81 1.56 -2.27
C LYS A 135 3.53 1.33 -3.61
N PRO A 136 3.60 2.35 -4.48
CA PRO A 136 2.95 3.65 -4.41
C PRO A 136 1.43 3.51 -4.63
N LEU A 137 0.58 4.30 -3.96
CA LEU A 137 -0.88 4.08 -3.99
C LEU A 137 -1.46 4.11 -5.41
N THR A 138 -0.99 5.03 -6.24
CA THR A 138 -1.51 5.32 -7.58
C THR A 138 -0.40 5.82 -8.50
N ARG A 139 -0.65 5.86 -9.80
CA ARG A 139 0.31 6.37 -10.80
C ARG A 139 0.35 7.90 -10.83
N ASP A 140 -0.74 8.57 -10.47
CA ASP A 140 -0.73 10.03 -10.40
C ASP A 140 -1.64 10.58 -9.27
N VAL A 141 -1.59 11.91 -9.11
CA VAL A 141 -2.35 12.65 -8.10
C VAL A 141 -3.85 12.63 -8.38
N HIS A 142 -4.26 12.54 -9.65
CA HIS A 142 -5.68 12.50 -10.01
C HIS A 142 -6.31 11.18 -9.55
N GLU A 143 -5.65 10.06 -9.83
CA GLU A 143 -6.03 8.75 -9.32
C GLU A 143 -6.05 8.73 -7.78
N ALA A 144 -5.03 9.32 -7.12
CA ALA A 144 -4.99 9.39 -5.65
C ALA A 144 -6.21 10.12 -5.06
N ARG A 145 -6.64 11.23 -5.68
CA ARG A 145 -7.84 11.99 -5.27
C ARG A 145 -9.10 11.15 -5.43
N ILE A 146 -9.26 10.46 -6.56
CA ILE A 146 -10.40 9.56 -6.81
C ILE A 146 -10.47 8.46 -5.74
N ILE A 147 -9.34 7.81 -5.45
CA ILE A 147 -9.28 6.74 -4.42
C ILE A 147 -9.58 7.30 -3.03
N THR A 148 -9.07 8.49 -2.69
CA THR A 148 -9.32 9.16 -1.41
C THR A 148 -10.82 9.42 -1.22
N GLU A 149 -11.49 10.00 -2.21
CA GLU A 149 -12.93 10.24 -2.15
C GLU A 149 -13.75 8.94 -2.07
N ALA A 150 -13.34 7.91 -2.83
CA ALA A 150 -13.99 6.62 -2.80
C ALA A 150 -13.85 5.94 -1.43
N ALA A 151 -12.67 6.01 -0.80
CA ALA A 151 -12.42 5.47 0.53
C ALA A 151 -13.26 6.19 1.59
N ALA A 152 -13.33 7.52 1.54
CA ALA A 152 -14.15 8.32 2.43
C ALA A 152 -15.65 7.98 2.30
N LYS A 153 -16.15 7.78 1.08
CA LYS A 153 -17.55 7.37 0.82
C LYS A 153 -17.83 5.92 1.22
N ALA A 154 -16.85 5.03 1.07
CA ALA A 154 -16.99 3.61 1.41
C ALA A 154 -17.13 3.40 2.93
N GLY A 155 -16.44 4.22 3.73
CA GLY A 155 -16.48 4.13 5.19
C GLY A 155 -15.93 2.81 5.71
N VAL A 156 -14.87 2.29 5.07
CA VAL A 156 -14.21 1.02 5.40
C VAL A 156 -12.77 1.25 5.80
N ALA A 157 -12.18 0.29 6.52
CA ALA A 157 -10.74 0.29 6.76
C ALA A 157 -9.96 0.22 5.44
N THR A 158 -9.03 1.17 5.27
CA THR A 158 -8.10 1.23 4.14
C THR A 158 -6.67 1.46 4.63
N GLN A 159 -5.70 0.83 3.99
CA GLN A 159 -4.28 1.00 4.32
C GLN A 159 -3.41 0.99 3.06
N MET A 160 -2.48 1.93 2.96
CA MET A 160 -1.39 1.88 1.99
C MET A 160 -0.20 1.09 2.57
N GLY A 161 0.51 0.34 1.74
CA GLY A 161 1.65 -0.51 2.10
C GLY A 161 2.95 0.21 2.48
N THR A 162 2.88 1.38 3.14
CA THR A 162 4.06 2.09 3.66
C THR A 162 4.56 1.43 4.94
N GLN A 163 5.24 0.30 4.81
CA GLN A 163 5.62 -0.57 5.93
C GLN A 163 6.39 0.14 7.05
N ILE A 164 7.26 1.08 6.69
CA ILE A 164 8.15 1.78 7.64
C ILE A 164 7.33 2.66 8.61
N HIS A 165 6.18 3.17 8.16
CA HIS A 165 5.27 4.00 8.96
C HIS A 165 4.87 3.33 10.28
N ALA A 166 4.67 2.02 10.25
CA ALA A 166 4.24 1.25 11.41
C ALA A 166 5.40 0.86 12.36
N GLY A 167 6.65 1.24 12.04
CA GLY A 167 7.84 0.88 12.81
C GLY A 167 8.11 1.82 13.99
N ASP A 168 8.74 1.29 15.04
CA ASP A 168 9.03 2.03 16.28
C ASP A 168 9.94 3.24 16.07
N ASN A 169 10.83 3.19 15.07
CA ASN A 169 11.70 4.32 14.78
C ASN A 169 10.92 5.55 14.29
N TYR A 170 9.92 5.39 13.42
CA TYR A 170 9.10 6.52 12.95
C TYR A 170 8.27 7.10 14.09
N ARG A 171 7.64 6.24 14.90
CA ARG A 171 6.90 6.66 16.11
C ARG A 171 7.78 7.50 17.05
N ARG A 172 9.00 7.04 17.32
CA ARG A 172 9.96 7.76 18.16
C ARG A 172 10.34 9.13 17.58
N VAL A 173 10.62 9.21 16.27
CA VAL A 173 10.96 10.49 15.64
C VAL A 173 9.78 11.46 15.72
N VAL A 174 8.57 10.98 15.45
CA VAL A 174 7.34 11.78 15.55
C VAL A 174 7.14 12.31 16.96
N GLU A 175 7.33 11.47 17.99
CA GLU A 175 7.24 11.88 19.40
C GLU A 175 8.27 12.97 19.74
N LEU A 176 9.53 12.81 19.33
CA LEU A 176 10.60 13.79 19.57
C LEU A 176 10.32 15.14 18.88
N ILE A 177 9.84 15.12 17.64
CA ILE A 177 9.50 16.34 16.90
C ILE A 177 8.28 17.02 17.54
N GLN A 178 7.21 16.27 17.82
CA GLN A 178 5.97 16.84 18.35
C GLN A 178 6.05 17.27 19.82
N SER A 179 6.99 16.73 20.59
CA SER A 179 7.31 17.20 21.95
C SER A 179 8.15 18.49 21.97
N GLY A 180 8.65 18.93 20.80
CA GLY A 180 9.48 20.13 20.69
C GLY A 180 10.95 19.91 21.04
N ALA A 181 11.44 18.67 21.04
CA ALA A 181 12.81 18.33 21.47
C ALA A 181 13.92 19.06 20.70
N ILE A 182 13.65 19.51 19.46
CA ILE A 182 14.59 20.26 18.62
C ILE A 182 14.12 21.68 18.29
N GLY A 183 13.06 22.17 18.96
CA GLY A 183 12.44 23.46 18.64
C GLY A 183 11.65 23.45 17.32
N GLN A 184 11.46 24.65 16.75
CA GLN A 184 10.71 24.82 15.51
C GLN A 184 11.53 24.38 14.29
N VAL A 185 10.97 23.45 13.50
CA VAL A 185 11.60 22.96 12.27
C VAL A 185 11.25 23.89 11.09
N SER A 186 12.27 24.43 10.43
CA SER A 186 12.12 25.28 9.24
C SER A 186 12.40 24.56 7.92
N GLU A 187 13.14 23.46 7.95
CA GLU A 187 13.62 22.77 6.75
C GLU A 187 13.79 21.26 7.00
N VAL A 188 13.43 20.44 6.01
CA VAL A 188 13.59 18.99 6.06
C VAL A 188 14.17 18.47 4.76
N HIS A 189 15.20 17.64 4.88
CA HIS A 189 15.90 17.04 3.75
C HIS A 189 15.63 15.54 3.73
N VAL A 190 15.19 15.02 2.59
CA VAL A 190 14.91 13.59 2.38
C VAL A 190 15.71 13.12 1.17
N TRP A 191 16.49 12.07 1.33
CA TRP A 191 17.33 11.53 0.25
C TRP A 191 17.41 10.01 0.29
N VAL A 192 17.70 9.42 -0.86
CA VAL A 192 17.96 7.99 -1.03
C VAL A 192 19.07 7.79 -2.04
N SER A 193 19.89 6.74 -1.86
CA SER A 193 21.02 6.45 -2.75
C SER A 193 20.63 5.68 -4.03
N ARG A 194 19.41 5.17 -4.09
CA ARG A 194 18.90 4.36 -5.20
C ARG A 194 18.32 5.24 -6.29
N ALA A 195 18.80 5.07 -7.52
CA ALA A 195 18.34 5.80 -8.69
C ALA A 195 17.73 4.84 -9.73
N TRP A 196 16.41 4.95 -9.92
CA TRP A 196 15.67 4.33 -11.02
C TRP A 196 15.50 5.37 -12.11
N GLY A 197 15.98 5.10 -13.32
CA GLY A 197 15.65 5.99 -14.43
C GLY A 197 16.54 5.87 -15.65
N TRP A 198 16.55 6.97 -16.40
CA TRP A 198 17.34 7.18 -17.59
C TRP A 198 18.79 7.44 -17.20
N GLN A 199 19.62 6.41 -17.30
CA GLN A 199 21.00 6.45 -16.85
C GLN A 199 21.90 5.55 -17.69
N GLY A 200 23.18 5.89 -17.74
CA GLY A 200 24.20 5.09 -18.40
C GLY A 200 24.52 3.83 -17.63
N LYS A 201 25.21 2.89 -18.29
CA LYS A 201 25.60 1.62 -17.66
C LYS A 201 26.44 1.83 -16.41
N SER A 202 27.43 2.73 -16.46
CA SER A 202 28.30 3.02 -15.32
C SER A 202 27.55 3.66 -14.14
N GLU A 203 26.58 4.52 -14.40
CA GLU A 203 25.73 5.12 -13.35
C GLU A 203 24.79 4.07 -12.75
N ALA A 204 24.15 3.24 -13.58
CA ALA A 204 23.34 2.12 -13.12
C ALA A 204 24.14 1.19 -12.20
N GLU A 205 25.37 0.84 -12.57
CA GLU A 205 26.26 0.02 -11.74
C GLU A 205 26.59 0.71 -10.41
N ALA A 206 26.90 2.02 -10.43
CA ALA A 206 27.16 2.80 -9.21
C ALA A 206 25.95 2.85 -8.26
N HIS A 207 24.73 2.93 -8.80
CA HIS A 207 23.47 2.94 -8.04
C HIS A 207 22.87 1.55 -7.81
N ARG A 208 23.54 0.49 -8.27
CA ARG A 208 23.06 -0.91 -8.21
C ARG A 208 21.69 -1.10 -8.87
N ASP A 209 21.45 -0.41 -9.98
CA ASP A 209 20.28 -0.61 -10.83
C ASP A 209 20.48 -1.84 -11.74
N LEU A 210 19.39 -2.60 -11.89
CA LEU A 210 19.27 -3.77 -12.75
C LEU A 210 19.11 -3.41 -14.24
N VAL A 211 18.74 -2.16 -14.55
CA VAL A 211 18.43 -1.67 -15.89
C VAL A 211 19.17 -0.36 -16.14
N TRP A 212 19.78 -0.26 -17.33
CA TRP A 212 20.27 0.98 -17.89
C TRP A 212 19.64 1.17 -19.26
N SER A 213 19.19 2.38 -19.56
CA SER A 213 18.70 2.73 -20.90
C SER A 213 18.71 4.23 -21.09
N HIS A 214 18.98 4.64 -22.34
CA HIS A 214 18.82 6.01 -22.81
C HIS A 214 17.78 6.12 -23.93
N ALA A 215 16.88 5.14 -24.02
CA ALA A 215 15.76 5.14 -24.96
C ALA A 215 14.73 4.08 -24.57
N ARG A 216 13.52 4.22 -25.11
CA ARG A 216 12.60 3.09 -25.20
C ARG A 216 13.23 2.03 -26.13
N PRO A 217 13.24 0.74 -25.76
CA PRO A 217 13.84 -0.29 -26.60
C PRO A 217 13.15 -0.32 -27.97
N ALA A 218 13.95 -0.48 -29.03
CA ALA A 218 13.44 -0.78 -30.36
C ALA A 218 13.06 -2.27 -30.47
N GLY A 219 11.99 -2.56 -31.20
CA GLY A 219 11.57 -3.92 -31.53
C GLY A 219 10.54 -4.54 -30.59
N ARG A 220 10.24 -5.81 -30.83
CA ARG A 220 9.27 -6.64 -30.10
C ARG A 220 9.94 -7.92 -29.66
N LYS A 221 9.74 -8.32 -28.40
CA LYS A 221 9.98 -9.70 -27.96
C LYS A 221 8.62 -10.39 -27.77
N PRO A 222 8.50 -11.72 -27.99
CA PRO A 222 7.31 -12.45 -27.58
C PRO A 222 7.20 -12.38 -26.05
N ALA A 223 6.00 -12.12 -25.55
CA ALA A 223 5.73 -12.26 -24.12
C ALA A 223 5.88 -13.73 -23.73
N PRO A 224 6.36 -14.05 -22.52
CA PRO A 224 6.36 -15.42 -22.03
C PRO A 224 4.93 -15.99 -22.00
N ASP A 225 4.74 -17.24 -22.40
CA ASP A 225 3.41 -17.87 -22.53
C ASP A 225 2.60 -17.90 -21.23
N HIS A 226 3.28 -17.78 -20.08
CA HIS A 226 2.67 -17.75 -18.76
C HIS A 226 2.28 -16.34 -18.28
N VAL A 227 2.49 -15.29 -19.09
CA VAL A 227 2.16 -13.90 -18.75
C VAL A 227 1.16 -13.36 -19.76
N ASP A 228 -0.01 -12.94 -19.28
CA ASP A 228 -0.92 -12.14 -20.08
C ASP A 228 -0.42 -10.69 -20.15
N TRP A 229 0.22 -10.35 -21.27
CA TRP A 229 0.82 -9.04 -21.46
C TRP A 229 -0.20 -7.92 -21.62
N ASP A 230 -1.34 -8.18 -22.26
CA ASP A 230 -2.38 -7.17 -22.46
C ASP A 230 -3.02 -6.80 -21.12
N LEU A 231 -3.33 -7.81 -20.30
CA LEU A 231 -3.80 -7.58 -18.94
C LEU A 231 -2.74 -6.88 -18.06
N TRP A 232 -1.45 -7.19 -18.22
CA TRP A 232 -0.39 -6.51 -17.48
C TRP A 232 -0.24 -5.04 -17.89
N LEU A 233 -0.35 -4.71 -19.18
CA LEU A 233 -0.36 -3.33 -19.66
C LEU A 233 -1.53 -2.55 -19.06
N GLY A 234 -2.71 -3.18 -19.01
CA GLY A 234 -3.90 -2.60 -18.40
C GLY A 234 -4.23 -1.22 -18.98
N PRO A 235 -4.29 -0.14 -18.18
CA PRO A 235 -4.65 1.19 -18.66
C PRO A 235 -3.50 1.93 -19.38
N ALA A 236 -2.28 1.40 -19.37
CA ALA A 236 -1.15 2.05 -20.02
C ALA A 236 -1.27 1.98 -21.56
N PRO A 237 -0.68 2.94 -22.31
CA PRO A 237 -0.68 2.89 -23.77
C PRO A 237 -0.06 1.58 -24.28
N TRP A 238 -0.79 0.91 -25.19
CA TRP A 238 -0.41 -0.38 -25.73
C TRP A 238 1.00 -0.34 -26.33
N ARG A 239 1.80 -1.37 -26.05
CA ARG A 239 3.13 -1.58 -26.66
C ARG A 239 3.51 -3.05 -26.68
N PRO A 240 4.41 -3.47 -27.59
CA PRO A 240 4.92 -4.83 -27.57
C PRO A 240 5.67 -5.15 -26.26
N TYR A 241 5.65 -6.42 -25.88
CA TYR A 241 6.45 -6.91 -24.77
C TYR A 241 7.95 -6.68 -25.01
N HIS A 242 8.64 -6.32 -23.94
CA HIS A 242 10.10 -6.31 -23.85
C HIS A 242 10.52 -6.60 -22.40
N ASP A 243 11.62 -7.35 -22.24
CA ASP A 243 12.20 -7.71 -20.94
C ASP A 243 12.79 -6.52 -20.14
N ILE A 244 12.71 -5.31 -20.70
CA ILE A 244 13.15 -4.08 -20.02
C ILE A 244 12.03 -3.51 -19.12
N TYR A 245 10.78 -3.93 -19.34
CA TYR A 245 9.62 -3.52 -18.55
C TYR A 245 9.32 -4.56 -17.46
N PHE A 246 9.45 -5.84 -17.80
CA PHE A 246 9.00 -6.97 -16.98
C PHE A 246 10.07 -8.09 -16.97
N PRO A 247 10.24 -8.84 -15.86
CA PRO A 247 9.54 -8.73 -14.58
C PRO A 247 9.95 -7.51 -13.74
N GLY A 248 9.20 -7.23 -12.68
CA GLY A 248 9.53 -6.19 -11.71
C GLY A 248 10.89 -6.41 -11.04
N PRO A 249 11.55 -5.34 -10.56
CA PRO A 249 11.09 -3.95 -10.43
C PRO A 249 11.40 -3.05 -11.65
N LYS A 250 11.66 -3.63 -12.83
CA LYS A 250 12.12 -2.88 -14.02
C LYS A 250 11.11 -1.83 -14.53
N TRP A 251 9.83 -2.03 -14.31
CA TRP A 251 8.76 -1.16 -14.77
C TRP A 251 8.80 0.26 -14.14
N TYR A 252 9.42 0.45 -12.96
CA TYR A 252 9.53 1.77 -12.32
C TYR A 252 10.28 2.81 -13.17
N ARG A 253 11.08 2.40 -14.17
CA ARG A 253 11.81 3.35 -15.04
C ARG A 253 10.95 3.98 -16.15
N TRP A 254 9.67 3.61 -16.26
CA TRP A 254 8.83 3.97 -17.39
C TRP A 254 7.57 4.67 -16.90
N TRP A 255 7.40 5.94 -17.24
CA TRP A 255 6.34 6.81 -16.72
C TRP A 255 4.92 6.29 -16.94
N ASP A 256 4.72 5.48 -17.98
CA ASP A 256 3.44 4.81 -18.24
C ASP A 256 3.10 3.73 -17.18
N PHE A 257 4.12 3.18 -16.50
CA PHE A 257 3.99 2.09 -15.53
C PHE A 257 4.29 2.51 -14.08
N GLY A 258 5.19 3.47 -13.87
CA GLY A 258 5.53 4.02 -12.55
C GLY A 258 6.44 5.23 -12.61
N ASN A 259 6.63 5.92 -11.47
CA ASN A 259 7.28 7.23 -11.42
C ASN A 259 8.70 7.23 -10.81
N GLY A 260 9.53 6.24 -11.19
CA GLY A 260 10.94 6.18 -10.79
C GLY A 260 11.17 6.03 -9.28
N THR A 261 12.33 6.52 -8.82
CA THR A 261 12.72 6.46 -7.40
C THR A 261 11.75 7.21 -6.50
N MET A 262 11.22 8.34 -6.96
CA MET A 262 10.32 9.17 -6.15
C MET A 262 9.03 8.43 -5.81
N SER A 263 8.49 7.63 -6.74
CA SER A 263 7.37 6.74 -6.41
C SER A 263 7.80 5.62 -5.47
N ASP A 264 8.80 4.81 -5.87
CA ASP A 264 9.16 3.59 -5.13
C ASP A 264 9.62 3.86 -3.70
N LEU A 265 10.53 4.82 -3.53
CA LEU A 265 11.16 5.13 -2.24
C LEU A 265 10.67 6.45 -1.65
N GLY A 266 10.35 7.45 -2.46
CA GLY A 266 9.85 8.72 -1.95
C GLY A 266 8.56 8.54 -1.14
N SER A 267 7.68 7.60 -1.52
CA SER A 267 6.49 7.26 -0.74
C SER A 267 6.78 6.71 0.66
N HIS A 268 7.97 6.12 0.87
CA HIS A 268 8.41 5.66 2.19
C HIS A 268 9.02 6.78 3.02
N PHE A 269 9.90 7.58 2.42
CA PHE A 269 10.71 8.52 3.19
C PHE A 269 10.08 9.91 3.35
N ASN A 270 9.25 10.35 2.40
CA ASN A 270 8.52 11.62 2.53
C ASN A 270 7.39 11.53 3.57
N ASP A 271 6.91 10.32 3.87
CA ASP A 271 5.89 10.06 4.89
C ASP A 271 6.28 10.61 6.28
N LEU A 272 7.51 10.38 6.72
CA LEU A 272 7.94 10.79 8.06
C LEU A 272 7.88 12.31 8.30
N PRO A 273 8.44 13.17 7.44
CA PRO A 273 8.28 14.62 7.57
C PRO A 273 6.82 15.06 7.60
N LEU A 274 5.97 14.51 6.73
CA LEU A 274 4.54 14.86 6.69
C LEU A 274 3.86 14.51 8.01
N TRP A 275 4.12 13.33 8.56
CA TRP A 275 3.53 12.87 9.82
C TRP A 275 4.09 13.62 11.04
N ALA A 276 5.41 13.75 11.15
CA ALA A 276 6.08 14.36 12.29
C ALA A 276 5.69 15.84 12.45
N LEU A 277 5.61 16.57 11.33
CA LEU A 277 5.32 18.01 11.31
C LEU A 277 3.85 18.34 11.06
N LYS A 278 2.98 17.33 10.91
CA LYS A 278 1.55 17.48 10.59
C LYS A 278 1.32 18.34 9.35
N LEU A 279 2.09 18.08 8.29
CA LEU A 279 2.01 18.82 7.04
C LEU A 279 0.83 18.33 6.19
N GLU A 280 0.26 19.26 5.44
CA GLU A 280 -0.71 18.97 4.38
C GLU A 280 -0.02 18.93 3.00
N ALA A 281 -0.81 18.92 1.93
CA ALA A 281 -0.29 18.97 0.56
C ALA A 281 0.60 20.21 0.35
N PRO A 282 1.71 20.08 -0.41
CA PRO A 282 2.59 21.20 -0.69
C PRO A 282 1.87 22.30 -1.48
N LYS A 283 2.16 23.56 -1.18
CA LYS A 283 1.61 24.73 -1.91
C LYS A 283 2.30 24.95 -3.26
N THR A 284 3.57 24.60 -3.34
CA THR A 284 4.42 24.74 -4.52
C THR A 284 5.36 23.54 -4.60
N VAL A 285 5.67 23.10 -5.81
CA VAL A 285 6.64 22.02 -6.08
C VAL A 285 7.57 22.50 -7.18
N GLU A 286 8.87 22.32 -6.97
CA GLU A 286 9.91 22.51 -7.96
C GLU A 286 10.63 21.17 -8.17
N ALA A 287 10.94 20.85 -9.42
CA ALA A 287 11.65 19.63 -9.77
C ALA A 287 12.67 19.92 -10.87
N TRP A 288 13.85 19.34 -10.75
CA TRP A 288 14.91 19.39 -11.75
C TRP A 288 15.39 17.97 -12.06
N GLY A 289 15.71 17.72 -13.32
CA GLY A 289 16.17 16.42 -13.80
C GLY A 289 16.21 16.35 -15.32
N PRO A 290 16.61 15.19 -15.88
CA PRO A 290 16.52 14.94 -17.31
C PRO A 290 15.07 15.08 -17.84
N PRO A 291 14.88 15.36 -19.14
CA PRO A 291 13.56 15.38 -19.75
C PRO A 291 12.79 14.06 -19.54
N PRO A 292 11.45 14.08 -19.38
CA PRO A 292 10.62 12.88 -19.33
C PRO A 292 10.71 12.04 -20.62
N HIS A 293 10.53 10.71 -20.52
CA HIS A 293 10.70 9.74 -21.61
C HIS A 293 9.64 8.61 -21.68
#